data_AF-B9FNY4-F1
#
_entry.id   AF-B9FNY4-F1
#
_cell.length_a   1.000
_cell.length_b   1.000
_cell.length_c   1.000
_cell.angle_alpha   90.00
_cell.angle_beta   90.00
_cell.angle_gamma   90.00
#
_symmetry.space_group_name_H-M   'P 1'
#
loop_
_entity.id
_entity.type
_entity.pdbx_description
1 polymer ?
#
loop_
_entity_poly.entity_id
_entity_poly.type
_entity_poly.pdbx_seq_one_letter_code
_entity_poly.pdbx_strand_id
1 'polypeptide(L)'
;MDRAIGRFHVPAASMVVSSFVAVVVSLGLIDRALLPLWRALTGGRRAPTPLQRIGVGHAARDDPAWVSPLPAAWLVLPFALSGAGEAFHFPAQVTLYYQEFPPSLKNTASGMVAMIVALGFYLSTALVDAVRRATAWLPDNMNASRLENLYWLLAVLVAINFGYYLACAKLYKYQNFGK
;
A
#
# COMPACT_ATOMS: atom_id res chain seq x y z
N MET A 1 -7.00 -11.73 10.94
CA MET A 1 -5.61 -12.02 11.32
C MET A 1 -5.35 -11.43 12.69
N ASP A 2 -5.21 -12.29 13.69
CA ASP A 2 -4.77 -11.88 15.02
C ASP A 2 -3.35 -11.30 14.94
N ARG A 3 -3.21 -10.04 15.36
CA ARG A 3 -1.91 -9.32 15.36
C ARG A 3 -1.28 -9.29 16.74
N ALA A 4 -1.83 -10.05 17.68
CA ALA A 4 -1.36 -10.13 19.06
C ALA A 4 -0.31 -11.23 19.19
N ILE A 5 0.92 -10.86 19.54
CA ILE A 5 1.93 -11.79 20.02
C ILE A 5 1.92 -11.66 21.55
N GLY A 6 1.14 -12.52 22.21
CA GLY A 6 0.90 -12.42 23.65
C GLY A 6 0.27 -11.08 24.02
N ARG A 7 1.01 -10.22 24.74
CA ARG A 7 0.54 -8.90 25.19
C ARG A 7 0.87 -7.75 24.22
N PHE A 8 1.62 -8.01 23.14
CA PHE A 8 2.07 -7.01 22.17
C PHE A 8 1.22 -7.04 20.89
N HIS A 9 0.65 -5.91 20.49
CA HIS A 9 -0.15 -5.79 19.28
C HIS A 9 0.70 -5.20 18.16
N VAL A 10 1.00 -6.02 17.15
CA VAL A 10 1.88 -5.67 16.03
C VAL A 10 1.15 -4.67 15.12
N PRO A 11 1.65 -3.43 14.96
CA PRO A 11 1.04 -2.44 14.06
C PRO A 11 1.03 -2.94 12.62
N ALA A 12 -0.04 -2.67 11.87
CA ALA A 12 -0.16 -3.11 10.46
C ALA A 12 1.03 -2.68 9.59
N ALA A 13 1.59 -1.49 9.84
CA ALA A 13 2.77 -0.97 9.15
C ALA A 13 4.01 -1.88 9.33
N SER A 14 4.15 -2.54 10.48
CA SER A 14 5.29 -3.45 10.73
C SER A 14 5.16 -4.81 10.04
N MET A 15 3.94 -5.21 9.65
CA MET A 15 3.71 -6.44 8.86
C MET A 15 4.29 -6.32 7.44
N VAL A 16 4.33 -5.09 6.90
CA VAL A 16 4.96 -4.81 5.61
C VAL A 16 6.48 -4.99 5.72
N VAL A 17 7.08 -4.51 6.83
CA VAL A 17 8.52 -4.68 7.09
C VAL A 17 8.88 -6.15 7.29
N SER A 18 8.08 -6.92 8.04
CA SER A 18 8.32 -8.36 8.20
C SER A 18 8.22 -9.12 6.87
N SER A 19 7.34 -8.68 5.98
CA SER A 19 7.24 -9.23 4.62
C SER A 19 8.52 -8.97 3.81
N PHE A 20 9.07 -7.75 3.88
CA PHE A 20 10.35 -7.43 3.24
C PHE A 20 11.51 -8.26 3.80
N VAL A 21 11.59 -8.40 5.14
CA VAL A 21 12.61 -9.24 5.78
C VAL A 21 12.47 -10.71 5.35
N ALA A 22 11.25 -11.25 5.34
CA ALA A 22 10.99 -12.62 4.91
C ALA A 22 11.38 -12.84 3.44
N VAL A 23 11.13 -11.88 2.56
CA VAL A 23 11.58 -11.93 1.16
C VAL A 23 13.09 -11.98 1.08
N VAL A 24 13.81 -11.11 1.79
CA VAL A 24 15.28 -11.09 1.79
C VAL A 24 15.87 -12.42 2.27
N VAL A 25 15.33 -12.96 3.37
CA VAL A 25 15.77 -14.27 3.91
C VAL A 25 15.46 -15.39 2.91
N SER A 26 14.28 -15.38 2.31
CA SER A 26 13.85 -16.40 1.34
C SER A 26 14.72 -16.35 0.08
N LEU A 27 15.04 -15.17 -0.44
CA LEU A 27 15.97 -15.01 -1.56
C LEU A 27 17.36 -15.55 -1.20
N GLY A 28 17.86 -15.24 0.00
CA GLY A 28 19.11 -15.79 0.49
C GLY A 28 19.12 -17.32 0.55
N LEU A 29 18.05 -17.93 1.08
CA LEU A 29 17.89 -19.39 1.16
C LEU A 29 17.80 -20.01 -0.24
N ILE A 30 17.03 -19.38 -1.11
CA ILE A 30 16.80 -19.86 -2.47
C ILE A 30 18.12 -19.85 -3.26
N ASP A 31 18.87 -18.76 -3.21
CA ASP A 31 20.05 -18.59 -4.04
C ASP A 31 21.28 -19.31 -3.47
N ARG A 32 21.41 -19.40 -2.14
CA ARG A 32 22.56 -20.06 -1.49
C ARG A 32 22.37 -21.52 -1.12
N ALA A 33 21.14 -22.00 -0.97
CA ALA A 33 20.88 -23.39 -0.57
C ALA A 33 20.07 -24.15 -1.63
N LEU A 34 18.88 -23.67 -1.99
CA LEU A 34 17.97 -24.43 -2.84
C LEU A 34 18.48 -24.56 -4.28
N LEU A 35 19.01 -23.50 -4.88
CA LEU A 35 19.59 -23.55 -6.23
C LEU A 35 20.83 -24.45 -6.33
N PRO A 36 21.85 -24.37 -5.45
CA PRO A 36 22.99 -25.27 -5.51
C PRO A 36 22.60 -26.72 -5.20
N LEU A 37 21.70 -26.95 -4.23
CA LEU A 37 21.17 -28.28 -3.95
C LEU A 37 20.41 -28.86 -5.14
N TRP A 38 19.57 -28.04 -5.80
CA TRP A 38 18.85 -28.46 -7.00
C TRP A 38 19.81 -28.84 -8.14
N ARG A 39 20.87 -28.05 -8.34
CA ARG A 39 21.91 -28.36 -9.35
C ARG A 39 22.66 -29.64 -9.03
N ALA A 40 22.95 -29.89 -7.74
CA ALA A 40 23.60 -31.11 -7.27
C ALA A 40 22.69 -32.35 -7.46
N LEU A 41 21.40 -32.25 -7.10
CA LEU A 41 20.43 -33.35 -7.21
C LEU A 41 20.02 -33.66 -8.64
N THR A 42 19.96 -32.66 -9.53
CA THR A 42 19.54 -32.85 -10.93
C THR A 42 20.70 -33.12 -11.90
N GLY A 43 21.92 -33.36 -11.37
CA GLY A 43 23.08 -33.73 -12.17
C GLY A 43 23.53 -32.65 -13.16
N GLY A 44 23.42 -31.36 -12.79
CA GLY A 44 23.86 -30.25 -13.64
C GLY A 44 22.84 -29.74 -14.67
N ARG A 45 21.56 -30.12 -14.58
CA ARG A 45 20.49 -29.54 -15.40
C ARG A 45 20.28 -28.04 -15.09
N ARG A 46 19.74 -27.30 -16.08
CA ARG A 46 19.44 -25.86 -15.95
C ARG A 46 18.54 -25.59 -14.74
N ALA A 47 18.84 -24.52 -14.01
CA ALA A 47 18.03 -24.07 -12.87
C ALA A 47 16.57 -23.83 -13.28
N PRO A 48 15.60 -23.92 -12.34
CA PRO A 48 14.19 -23.66 -12.64
C PRO A 48 14.02 -22.32 -13.33
N THR A 49 13.24 -22.28 -14.41
CA THR A 49 13.02 -21.05 -15.17
C THR A 49 12.26 -20.03 -14.31
N PRO A 50 12.36 -18.72 -14.61
CA PRO A 50 11.57 -17.71 -13.90
C PRO A 50 10.07 -18.03 -13.87
N LEU A 51 9.51 -18.54 -14.98
CA LEU A 51 8.11 -18.95 -15.06
C LEU A 51 7.79 -20.17 -14.17
N GLN A 52 8.69 -21.14 -14.06
CA GLN A 52 8.50 -22.28 -13.17
C GLN A 52 8.53 -21.86 -11.69
N ARG A 53 9.42 -20.94 -11.32
CA ARG A 53 9.48 -20.38 -9.95
C ARG A 53 8.21 -19.61 -9.61
N ILE A 54 7.69 -18.83 -10.57
CA ILE A 54 6.39 -18.14 -10.44
C ILE A 54 5.27 -19.17 -10.25
N GLY A 55 5.21 -20.22 -11.08
CA GLY A 55 4.21 -21.28 -10.98
C GLY A 55 4.20 -22.02 -9.64
N VAL A 56 5.38 -22.40 -9.12
CA VAL A 56 5.50 -23.03 -7.79
C VAL A 56 5.03 -22.08 -6.68
N GLY A 57 5.34 -20.78 -6.79
CA GLY A 57 4.87 -19.77 -5.84
C GLY A 57 3.35 -19.57 -5.85
N HIS A 58 2.69 -19.77 -6.99
CA HIS A 58 1.22 -19.77 -7.06
C HIS A 58 0.63 -21.05 -6.46
N ALA A 59 1.13 -22.22 -6.85
CA ALA A 59 0.63 -23.50 -6.34
C ALA A 59 0.79 -23.65 -4.81
N ALA A 60 1.88 -23.11 -4.24
CA ALA A 60 2.10 -23.10 -2.80
C ALA A 60 1.14 -22.18 -2.01
N ARG A 61 0.37 -21.32 -2.70
CA ARG A 61 -0.60 -20.39 -2.12
C ARG A 61 -2.06 -20.79 -2.36
N ASP A 62 -2.31 -21.92 -3.02
CA ASP A 62 -3.65 -22.41 -3.34
C ASP A 62 -4.34 -22.97 -2.08
N ASP A 63 -4.78 -22.05 -1.23
CA ASP A 63 -5.71 -22.33 -0.16
C ASP A 63 -7.12 -21.97 -0.65
N PRO A 64 -8.00 -22.95 -0.95
CA PRO A 64 -9.28 -22.71 -1.61
C PRO A 64 -10.23 -21.81 -0.81
N ALA A 65 -9.94 -21.59 0.48
CA ALA A 65 -10.69 -20.68 1.35
C ALA A 65 -10.50 -19.18 1.00
N TRP A 66 -9.49 -18.80 0.22
CA TRP A 66 -9.15 -17.38 -0.03
C TRP A 66 -9.31 -16.95 -1.49
N VAL A 67 -9.85 -17.82 -2.34
CA VAL A 67 -10.07 -17.51 -3.76
C VAL A 67 -11.31 -16.61 -3.89
N SER A 68 -11.08 -15.33 -4.20
CA SER A 68 -12.15 -14.39 -4.50
C SER A 68 -12.85 -14.76 -5.83
N PRO A 69 -14.18 -14.74 -5.89
CA PRO A 69 -14.93 -15.06 -7.11
C PRO A 69 -14.82 -13.98 -8.21
N LEU A 70 -14.22 -12.82 -7.92
CA LEU A 70 -14.06 -11.73 -8.88
C LEU A 70 -12.78 -11.88 -9.72
N PRO A 71 -12.84 -11.78 -11.06
CA PRO A 71 -11.65 -11.87 -11.89
C PRO A 71 -10.74 -10.66 -11.65
N ALA A 72 -9.43 -10.92 -11.52
CA ALA A 72 -8.41 -9.90 -11.24
C ALA A 72 -8.39 -8.74 -12.26
N ALA A 73 -8.89 -8.96 -13.48
CA ALA A 73 -9.04 -7.93 -14.51
C ALA A 73 -9.90 -6.73 -14.06
N TRP A 74 -10.85 -6.92 -13.12
CA TRP A 74 -11.66 -5.82 -12.59
C TRP A 74 -10.87 -4.81 -11.76
N LEU A 75 -9.70 -5.18 -11.24
CA LEU A 75 -8.83 -4.26 -10.51
C LEU A 75 -8.09 -3.28 -11.43
N VAL A 76 -8.03 -3.56 -12.74
CA VAL A 76 -7.31 -2.72 -13.69
C VAL A 76 -7.88 -1.31 -13.71
N LEU A 77 -9.20 -1.16 -13.76
CA LEU A 77 -9.85 0.15 -13.79
C LEU A 77 -9.58 1.00 -12.54
N PRO A 78 -9.82 0.53 -11.30
CA PRO A 78 -9.54 1.32 -10.10
C PRO A 78 -8.05 1.63 -9.95
N PHE A 79 -7.14 0.71 -10.30
CA PHE A 79 -5.70 1.00 -10.29
C PHE A 79 -5.31 2.07 -11.33
N ALA A 80 -5.88 2.00 -12.54
CA ALA A 80 -5.63 3.00 -13.58
C ALA A 80 -6.13 4.39 -13.16
N LEU A 81 -7.33 4.48 -12.58
CA LEU A 81 -7.88 5.74 -12.06
C LEU A 81 -7.03 6.30 -10.92
N SER A 82 -6.61 5.45 -9.96
CA SER A 82 -5.71 5.86 -8.89
C SER A 82 -4.37 6.36 -9.42
N GLY A 83 -3.79 5.67 -10.41
CA GLY A 83 -2.52 6.07 -11.04
C GLY A 83 -2.63 7.40 -11.79
N ALA A 84 -3.73 7.60 -12.52
CA ALA A 84 -4.01 8.88 -13.17
C ALA A 84 -4.15 10.01 -12.14
N GLY A 85 -4.89 9.79 -11.05
CA GLY A 85 -5.05 10.74 -9.96
C GLY A 85 -3.70 11.15 -9.34
N GLU A 86 -2.84 10.17 -9.05
CA GLU A 86 -1.51 10.41 -8.49
C GLU A 86 -0.62 11.21 -9.46
N ALA A 87 -0.69 10.91 -10.75
CA ALA A 87 0.07 11.60 -11.80
C ALA A 87 -0.34 13.08 -11.94
N PHE A 88 -1.61 13.41 -11.74
CA PHE A 88 -2.08 14.80 -11.69
C PHE A 88 -1.70 15.48 -10.37
N HIS A 89 -1.86 14.78 -9.25
CA HIS A 89 -1.70 15.35 -7.91
C HIS A 89 -0.23 15.63 -7.55
N PHE A 90 0.66 14.65 -7.71
CA PHE A 90 2.00 14.70 -7.15
C PHE A 90 2.88 15.82 -7.76
N PRO A 91 2.97 15.99 -9.10
CA PRO A 91 3.77 17.08 -9.67
C PRO A 91 3.19 18.46 -9.35
N ALA A 92 1.85 18.60 -9.31
CA ALA A 92 1.18 19.84 -8.98
C ALA A 92 1.44 20.25 -7.52
N GLN A 93 1.36 19.29 -6.59
CA GLN A 93 1.66 19.49 -5.18
C GLN A 93 3.10 19.98 -4.97
N VAL A 94 4.07 19.30 -5.57
CA VAL A 94 5.49 19.67 -5.46
C VAL A 94 5.72 21.07 -6.03
N THR A 95 5.15 21.37 -7.20
CA THR A 95 5.25 22.69 -7.84
C THR A 95 4.68 23.79 -6.96
N LEU A 96 3.51 23.58 -6.36
CA LEU A 96 2.89 24.52 -5.44
C LEU A 96 3.80 24.83 -4.25
N TYR A 97 4.38 23.81 -3.61
CA TYR A 97 5.28 24.01 -2.48
C TYR A 97 6.53 24.81 -2.86
N TYR A 98 7.13 24.54 -4.02
CA TYR A 98 8.28 25.30 -4.49
C TYR A 98 7.97 26.76 -4.86
N GLN A 99 6.75 27.03 -5.34
CA GLN A 99 6.30 28.38 -5.71
C GLN A 99 5.91 29.24 -4.50
N GLU A 100 5.34 28.61 -3.47
CA GLU A 100 4.76 29.29 -2.33
C GLU A 100 5.71 29.35 -1.12
N PHE A 101 6.77 28.53 -1.06
CA PHE A 101 7.75 28.61 0.01
C PHE A 101 8.79 29.72 -0.23
N PRO A 102 9.18 30.44 0.84
CA PRO A 102 10.28 31.39 0.74
C PRO A 102 11.58 30.65 0.39
N PRO A 103 12.56 31.31 -0.26
CA PRO A 103 13.79 30.67 -0.75
C PRO A 103 14.54 29.85 0.30
N SER A 104 14.57 30.31 1.56
CA SER A 104 15.22 29.64 2.68
C SER A 104 14.57 28.32 3.09
N LEU A 105 13.28 28.10 2.74
CA LEU A 105 12.52 26.91 3.11
C LEU A 105 12.24 25.97 1.94
N LYS A 106 12.70 26.27 0.72
CA LYS A 106 12.41 25.42 -0.46
C LYS A 106 12.81 23.95 -0.27
N ASN A 107 13.92 23.68 0.42
CA ASN A 107 14.37 22.33 0.71
C ASN A 107 13.45 21.55 1.68
N THR A 108 12.55 22.22 2.40
CA THR A 108 11.56 21.56 3.27
C THR A 108 10.34 21.03 2.50
N ALA A 109 10.14 21.43 1.23
CA ALA A 109 9.02 20.97 0.40
C ALA A 109 9.02 19.45 0.21
N SER A 110 10.18 18.83 -0.04
CA SER A 110 10.31 17.37 -0.17
C SER A 110 10.01 16.63 1.14
N GLY A 111 10.42 17.20 2.27
CA GLY A 111 10.12 16.67 3.61
C GLY A 111 8.61 16.71 3.91
N MET A 112 7.91 17.78 3.53
CA MET A 112 6.46 17.86 3.70
C MET A 112 5.70 16.80 2.90
N VAL A 113 6.12 16.52 1.66
CA VAL A 113 5.52 15.46 0.85
C VAL A 113 5.63 14.10 1.55
N ALA A 114 6.83 13.74 2.03
CA ALA A 114 7.05 12.51 2.79
C ALA A 114 6.19 12.45 4.08
N MET A 115 6.07 13.57 4.79
CA MET A 115 5.24 13.66 5.99
C MET A 115 3.75 13.44 5.69
N ILE A 116 3.23 13.99 4.59
CA ILE A 116 1.83 13.80 4.17
C ILE A 116 1.56 12.34 3.84
N VAL A 117 2.48 11.68 3.11
CA VAL A 117 2.37 10.26 2.79
C VAL A 117 2.39 9.40 4.07
N ALA A 118 3.32 9.68 4.99
CA ALA A 118 3.40 8.98 6.27
C ALA A 118 2.11 9.15 7.08
N LEU A 119 1.59 10.37 7.18
CA LEU A 119 0.33 10.66 7.86
C LEU A 119 -0.84 9.90 7.22
N GLY A 120 -0.88 9.81 5.89
CA GLY A 120 -1.89 9.02 5.16
C GLY A 120 -1.89 7.53 5.57
N PHE A 121 -0.71 6.90 5.65
CA PHE A 121 -0.60 5.51 6.10
C PHE A 121 -1.02 5.32 7.57
N TYR A 122 -0.64 6.23 8.46
CA TYR A 122 -1.04 6.17 9.87
C TYR A 122 -2.54 6.38 10.04
N LEU A 123 -3.12 7.37 9.35
CA LEU A 123 -4.55 7.64 9.41
C LEU A 123 -5.37 6.49 8.83
N SER A 124 -4.91 5.88 7.74
CA SER A 124 -5.53 4.67 7.18
C SER A 124 -5.53 3.51 8.19
N THR A 125 -4.40 3.29 8.87
CA THR A 125 -4.29 2.25 9.90
C THR A 125 -5.22 2.54 11.08
N ALA A 126 -5.26 3.78 11.56
CA ALA A 126 -6.13 4.20 12.66
C ALA A 126 -7.61 4.07 12.29
N LEU A 127 -8.00 4.44 11.07
CA LEU A 127 -9.36 4.29 10.58
C LEU A 127 -9.78 2.82 10.54
N VAL A 128 -8.95 1.94 9.97
CA VAL A 128 -9.24 0.50 9.92
C VAL A 128 -9.35 -0.08 11.33
N ASP A 129 -8.49 0.34 12.27
CA ASP A 129 -8.58 -0.11 13.67
C ASP A 129 -9.87 0.39 14.33
N ALA A 130 -10.24 1.64 14.13
CA ALA A 130 -11.48 2.22 14.64
C ALA A 130 -12.72 1.47 14.09
N VAL A 131 -12.77 1.20 12.78
CA VAL A 131 -13.87 0.46 12.16
C VAL A 131 -13.96 -0.96 12.71
N ARG A 132 -12.81 -1.65 12.91
CA ARG A 132 -12.77 -2.99 13.52
C ARG A 132 -13.30 -3.00 14.95
N ARG A 133 -13.03 -1.96 15.74
CA ARG A 133 -13.52 -1.84 17.12
C ARG A 133 -14.99 -1.45 17.20
N ALA A 134 -15.44 -0.57 16.30
CA ALA A 134 -16.76 0.03 16.37
C ALA A 134 -17.84 -0.77 15.60
N THR A 135 -17.45 -1.62 14.66
CA THR A 135 -18.39 -2.29 13.74
C THR A 135 -18.04 -3.76 13.54
N ALA A 136 -19.03 -4.55 13.14
CA ALA A 136 -18.83 -5.93 12.70
C ALA A 136 -18.40 -6.05 11.22
N TRP A 137 -18.01 -4.96 10.56
CA TRP A 137 -17.74 -4.94 9.11
C TRP A 137 -16.45 -5.66 8.71
N LEU A 138 -15.46 -5.74 9.61
CA LEU A 138 -14.13 -6.27 9.34
C LEU A 138 -13.79 -7.45 10.27
N PRO A 139 -14.49 -8.60 10.16
CA PRO A 139 -14.11 -9.84 10.84
C PRO A 139 -12.76 -10.39 10.31
N ASP A 140 -12.22 -11.41 10.97
CA ASP A 140 -10.94 -12.01 10.58
C ASP A 140 -10.99 -12.81 9.27
N ASN A 141 -12.18 -13.28 8.88
CA ASN A 141 -12.44 -13.92 7.61
C ASN A 141 -12.73 -12.86 6.54
N MET A 142 -11.90 -12.80 5.50
CA MET A 142 -12.02 -11.81 4.43
C MET A 142 -13.26 -12.01 3.56
N ASN A 143 -13.69 -13.26 3.35
CA ASN A 143 -14.90 -13.55 2.57
C ASN A 143 -16.19 -13.18 3.32
N ALA A 144 -16.12 -13.08 4.65
CA ALA A 144 -17.23 -12.63 5.48
C ALA A 144 -17.19 -11.12 5.77
N SER A 145 -16.14 -10.42 5.31
CA SER A 145 -15.98 -8.99 5.55
C SER A 145 -16.86 -8.16 4.64
N ARG A 146 -17.56 -7.18 5.23
CA ARG A 146 -18.39 -6.21 4.52
C ARG A 146 -17.54 -5.04 4.02
N LEU A 147 -16.63 -5.35 3.11
CA LEU A 147 -15.67 -4.39 2.55
C LEU A 147 -16.37 -3.22 1.84
N GLU A 148 -17.54 -3.46 1.27
CA GLU A 148 -18.40 -2.45 0.65
C GLU A 148 -18.72 -1.29 1.59
N ASN A 149 -18.99 -1.55 2.87
CA ASN A 149 -19.30 -0.51 3.84
C ASN A 149 -18.07 0.34 4.17
N LEU A 150 -16.89 -0.30 4.26
CA LEU A 150 -15.62 0.41 4.45
C LEU A 150 -15.32 1.31 3.23
N TYR A 151 -15.54 0.81 2.01
CA TYR A 151 -15.35 1.60 0.79
C TYR A 151 -16.32 2.78 0.70
N TRP A 152 -17.60 2.60 1.06
CA TRP A 152 -18.56 3.71 1.13
C TRP A 152 -18.19 4.75 2.18
N LEU A 153 -17.75 4.33 3.37
CA LEU A 153 -17.24 5.23 4.40
C LEU A 153 -16.06 6.06 3.87
N LEU A 154 -15.09 5.41 3.22
CA LEU A 154 -13.95 6.08 2.59
C LEU A 154 -14.41 7.06 1.50
N ALA A 155 -15.37 6.68 0.66
CA ALA A 155 -15.91 7.55 -0.38
C ALA A 155 -16.52 8.83 0.20
N VAL A 156 -17.30 8.72 1.28
CA VAL A 156 -17.88 9.88 1.98
C VAL A 156 -16.79 10.76 2.61
N LEU A 157 -15.80 10.16 3.28
CA LEU A 157 -14.68 10.91 3.87
C LEU A 157 -13.86 11.66 2.81
N VAL A 158 -13.59 11.02 1.67
CA VAL A 158 -12.88 11.64 0.53
C VAL A 158 -13.72 12.76 -0.06
N ALA A 159 -15.04 12.60 -0.22
CA ALA A 159 -15.93 13.63 -0.73
C ALA A 159 -15.95 14.87 0.20
N ILE A 160 -16.01 14.66 1.52
CA ILE A 160 -15.92 15.74 2.51
C ILE A 160 -14.56 16.45 2.42
N ASN A 161 -13.46 15.69 2.37
CA ASN A 161 -12.12 16.25 2.23
C ASN A 161 -11.95 17.06 0.94
N PHE A 162 -12.51 16.58 -0.17
CA PHE A 162 -12.51 17.29 -1.44
C PHE A 162 -13.30 18.60 -1.37
N GLY A 163 -14.48 18.59 -0.72
CA GLY A 163 -15.26 19.80 -0.47
C GLY A 163 -14.49 20.83 0.38
N TYR A 164 -13.82 20.37 1.43
CA TYR A 164 -12.94 21.21 2.26
C TYR A 164 -11.78 21.79 1.44
N TYR A 165 -11.10 20.97 0.64
CA TYR A 165 -10.04 21.41 -0.26
C TYR A 165 -10.52 22.50 -1.22
N LEU A 166 -11.69 22.34 -1.84
CA LEU A 166 -12.25 23.35 -2.74
C LEU A 166 -12.55 24.67 -2.02
N ALA A 167 -13.02 24.63 -0.78
CA ALA A 167 -13.22 25.83 0.03
C ALA A 167 -11.89 26.53 0.31
N CYS A 168 -10.86 25.80 0.76
CA CYS A 168 -9.52 26.33 0.98
C CYS A 168 -8.92 26.91 -0.31
N ALA A 169 -9.02 26.19 -1.42
CA ALA A 169 -8.48 26.61 -2.72
C ALA A 169 -9.14 27.90 -3.22
N LYS A 170 -10.45 28.09 -3.01
CA LYS A 170 -11.15 29.34 -3.34
C LYS A 170 -10.72 30.53 -2.49
N LEU A 171 -10.35 30.28 -1.24
CA LEU A 171 -9.92 31.32 -0.29
C LEU A 171 -8.41 31.60 -0.39
N TYR A 172 -7.64 30.70 -0.98
CA TYR A 172 -6.19 30.80 -1.08
C TYR A 172 -5.76 31.90 -2.05
N LYS A 173 -4.75 32.70 -1.65
CA LYS A 173 -4.13 33.74 -2.47
C LYS A 173 -2.67 33.37 -2.74
N TYR A 174 -2.34 33.16 -4.00
CA TYR A 174 -0.99 32.83 -4.45
C TYR A 174 -0.01 33.97 -4.19
N GLN A 175 1.14 33.65 -3.57
CA GLN A 175 2.22 34.60 -3.29
C GLN A 175 3.28 34.62 -4.41
N ASN A 176 3.45 33.50 -5.15
CA ASN A 176 4.36 33.39 -6.29
C ASN A 176 5.78 33.96 -6.05
N PHE A 177 6.50 33.49 -5.03
CA PHE A 177 7.89 33.91 -4.75
C PHE A 177 8.92 33.44 -5.81
N GLY A 178 8.48 32.70 -6.83
CA GLY A 178 9.31 32.07 -7.86
C GLY A 178 9.33 32.78 -9.22
N LYS A 179 8.90 34.04 -9.31
CA LYS A 179 9.21 34.91 -10.46
C LYS A 179 10.54 35.62 -10.27
#